data_AF-A0A8C1YZB8-F1
#
_entry.id   AF-A0A8C1YZB8-F1
#
_cell.length_a   1.000
_cell.length_b   1.000
_cell.length_c   1.000
_cell.angle_alpha   90.00
_cell.angle_beta   90.00
_cell.angle_gamma   90.00
#
_symmetry.space_group_name_H-M   'P 1'
#
loop_
_entity.id
_entity.type
_entity.pdbx_description
1 polymer ?
#
loop_
_entity_poly.entity_id
_entity_poly.type
_entity_poly.pdbx_seq_one_letter_code
_entity_poly.pdbx_strand_id
1 'polypeptide(L)'
;MSCTLTMKATYVLLCVGLVVLPATICQSPAERDSYTECTDGYEWDVQTQLCRDINECETIQQACQGEMKCFNHYGGYLCLPRSASVITAPESSSQSEPSMPVESNEAFNPCPVGYRAQGDTCVDIDECELDTHDCQPSQECINTVGTYTCQCPDGYSKIGIECVDIDECRYRYCQHRCVNVPGSFSCECEPGFQLAGNNRSCVDANECEMGAPCQQRCYNSFGTFLCRCDQGYDLGPDGYSCNDIDECSYSSFLCQFQCVNEPGRFSCVCPEGYELVGTRLCQDVNECETGVHQCGEGQVCVNIHGGHKCVSSNRCQEPYIQVPENRCACPVVKPECRDLPFSIVHRYMSITSERSVPSDVFQIQATSVYPGSYNSFRIRSGDENEEFYIRQINNISAMLVLARAVTGPKEYVLDLEMVSVNPLMNYQTSSVLRLSIYVGPHAF
;
A
#
# COMPACT_ATOMS: atom_id res chain seq x y z
N MET A 1 4.39 13.03 -49.40
CA MET A 1 4.48 12.96 -47.92
C MET A 1 3.37 12.06 -47.44
N SER A 2 3.71 11.14 -46.53
CA SER A 2 3.02 9.89 -46.21
C SER A 2 1.52 10.01 -45.92
N CYS A 3 0.77 9.05 -46.43
CA CYS A 3 -0.69 8.98 -46.40
C CYS A 3 -1.15 8.17 -45.18
N THR A 4 -1.93 8.80 -44.30
CA THR A 4 -2.77 8.15 -43.29
C THR A 4 -4.19 8.01 -43.86
N LEU A 5 -4.85 6.87 -43.64
CA LEU A 5 -6.29 6.79 -43.82
C LEU A 5 -6.94 5.88 -42.78
N THR A 6 -7.77 6.51 -41.94
CA THR A 6 -8.77 5.88 -41.08
C THR A 6 -10.17 6.12 -41.65
N MET A 7 -11.04 5.13 -41.43
CA MET A 7 -12.52 5.16 -41.37
C MET A 7 -13.37 4.94 -42.63
N LYS A 8 -14.22 3.90 -42.47
CA LYS A 8 -15.65 3.75 -42.77
C LYS A 8 -16.11 3.68 -44.24
N ALA A 9 -16.67 2.52 -44.62
CA ALA A 9 -18.11 2.28 -44.76
C ALA A 9 -18.43 1.14 -45.76
N THR A 10 -19.17 0.15 -45.26
CA THR A 10 -20.28 -0.60 -45.87
C THR A 10 -20.48 -0.54 -47.40
N TYR A 11 -20.55 -1.70 -48.08
CA TYR A 11 -21.74 -2.16 -48.83
C TYR A 11 -21.60 -3.62 -49.32
N VAL A 12 -22.77 -4.26 -49.40
CA VAL A 12 -23.10 -5.67 -49.70
C VAL A 12 -22.86 -6.04 -51.17
N LEU A 13 -22.38 -7.26 -51.44
CA LEU A 13 -22.66 -7.98 -52.69
C LEU A 13 -22.53 -9.51 -52.53
N LEU A 14 -23.62 -10.23 -52.84
CA LEU A 14 -23.68 -11.68 -53.03
C LEU A 14 -22.80 -12.11 -54.22
N CYS A 15 -22.13 -13.26 -54.12
CA CYS A 15 -21.94 -14.16 -55.26
C CYS A 15 -21.64 -15.61 -54.81
N VAL A 16 -22.35 -16.54 -55.47
CA VAL A 16 -22.32 -18.00 -55.34
C VAL A 16 -21.15 -18.57 -56.17
N GLY A 17 -20.51 -19.66 -55.71
CA GLY A 17 -19.61 -20.43 -56.59
C GLY A 17 -18.81 -21.56 -55.91
N LEU A 18 -19.18 -22.80 -56.23
CA LEU A 18 -18.45 -24.06 -56.01
C LEU A 18 -17.03 -24.06 -56.64
N VAL A 19 -16.05 -24.68 -55.97
CA VAL A 19 -14.89 -25.39 -56.57
C VAL A 19 -14.47 -26.56 -55.66
N VAL A 20 -13.90 -27.58 -56.28
CA VAL A 20 -13.84 -29.01 -55.94
C VAL A 20 -12.37 -29.47 -55.84
N LEU A 21 -12.11 -30.48 -54.97
CA LEU A 21 -10.97 -31.44 -54.89
C LEU A 21 -9.58 -31.00 -54.33
N PRO A 22 -8.68 -31.94 -53.89
CA PRO A 22 -8.80 -33.40 -53.79
C PRO A 22 -8.37 -34.03 -52.44
N ALA A 23 -8.83 -35.27 -52.23
CA ALA A 23 -8.25 -36.23 -51.30
C ALA A 23 -7.04 -36.95 -51.94
N THR A 24 -5.97 -37.14 -51.17
CA THR A 24 -4.88 -38.07 -51.48
C THR A 24 -4.75 -39.06 -50.34
N ILE A 25 -5.04 -40.32 -50.64
CA ILE A 25 -4.72 -41.48 -49.81
C ILE A 25 -3.24 -41.80 -50.06
N CYS A 26 -2.47 -41.92 -48.98
CA CYS A 26 -1.19 -42.61 -48.99
C CYS A 26 -1.16 -43.52 -47.75
N GLN A 27 -0.87 -44.81 -47.94
CA GLN A 27 -0.69 -45.80 -46.88
C GLN A 27 0.79 -46.13 -46.69
N SER A 28 1.08 -46.56 -45.45
CA SER A 28 2.24 -47.33 -44.91
C SER A 28 3.30 -46.51 -44.15
N PRO A 29 4.01 -47.10 -43.17
CA PRO A 29 3.98 -48.48 -42.66
C PRO A 29 3.66 -48.59 -41.15
N ALA A 30 3.54 -49.82 -40.65
CA ALA A 30 3.55 -50.10 -39.22
C ALA A 30 4.96 -49.83 -38.66
N GLU A 31 5.12 -48.74 -37.91
CA GLU A 31 6.28 -48.52 -37.06
C GLU A 31 5.89 -48.69 -35.59
N ARG A 32 6.82 -49.31 -34.86
CA ARG A 32 6.70 -49.67 -33.46
C ARG A 32 7.15 -48.43 -32.68
N ASP A 33 6.22 -47.63 -32.17
CA ASP A 33 6.55 -46.42 -31.41
C ASP A 33 7.25 -46.80 -30.09
N SER A 34 8.57 -46.66 -30.04
CA SER A 34 9.28 -46.47 -28.78
C SER A 34 9.23 -44.99 -28.43
N TYR A 35 8.34 -44.61 -27.53
CA TYR A 35 8.28 -43.25 -26.99
C TYR A 35 9.57 -42.94 -26.21
N THR A 36 10.49 -42.17 -26.81
CA THR A 36 11.70 -41.64 -26.14
C THR A 36 11.62 -40.12 -25.90
N GLU A 37 10.43 -39.52 -26.00
CA GLU A 37 10.24 -38.09 -25.76
C GLU A 37 9.66 -37.86 -24.36
N CYS A 38 10.46 -37.22 -23.50
CA CYS A 38 10.02 -36.70 -22.21
C CYS A 38 9.44 -35.30 -22.37
N THR A 39 8.50 -34.94 -21.50
CA THR A 39 7.98 -33.57 -21.39
C THR A 39 9.03 -32.60 -20.86
N ASP A 40 8.89 -31.31 -21.18
CA ASP A 40 9.79 -30.24 -20.71
C ASP A 40 10.06 -30.33 -19.19
N GLY A 41 11.32 -30.19 -18.79
CA GLY A 41 11.79 -30.38 -17.39
C GLY A 41 12.28 -31.79 -17.06
N TYR A 42 12.22 -32.73 -18.01
CA TYR A 42 12.70 -34.11 -17.82
C TYR A 42 13.62 -34.54 -18.96
N GLU A 43 14.67 -35.30 -18.62
CA GLU A 43 15.59 -35.93 -19.56
C GLU A 43 15.35 -37.44 -19.62
N TRP A 44 15.45 -38.01 -20.82
CA TRP A 44 15.28 -39.45 -21.01
C TRP A 44 16.54 -40.20 -20.55
N ASP A 45 16.42 -41.02 -19.50
CA ASP A 45 17.50 -41.86 -19.03
C ASP A 45 17.52 -43.18 -19.81
N VAL A 46 18.56 -43.34 -20.64
CA VAL A 46 18.72 -44.48 -21.54
C VAL A 46 18.96 -45.82 -20.82
N GLN A 47 19.40 -45.80 -19.56
CA GLN A 47 19.70 -47.02 -18.78
C GLN A 47 18.47 -47.53 -18.03
N THR A 48 17.65 -46.62 -17.50
CA THR A 48 16.45 -46.97 -16.74
C THR A 48 15.18 -46.97 -17.59
N GLN A 49 15.24 -46.48 -18.83
CA GLN A 49 14.09 -46.33 -19.74
C GLN A 49 12.96 -45.49 -19.11
N LEU A 50 13.33 -44.51 -18.28
CA LEU A 50 12.42 -43.63 -17.54
C LEU A 50 12.84 -42.17 -17.76
N CYS A 51 11.86 -41.27 -17.72
CA CYS A 51 12.12 -39.83 -17.71
C CYS A 51 12.60 -39.42 -16.31
N ARG A 52 13.82 -38.89 -16.24
CA ARG A 52 14.42 -38.37 -15.03
C ARG A 52 14.26 -36.86 -15.00
N ASP A 53 13.96 -36.35 -13.82
CA ASP A 53 13.90 -34.91 -13.56
C ASP A 53 15.24 -34.21 -13.82
N ILE A 54 15.22 -33.09 -14.55
CA ILE A 54 16.41 -32.26 -14.78
C ILE A 54 16.60 -31.36 -13.56
N ASN A 55 17.79 -31.32 -12.98
CA ASN A 55 18.04 -30.40 -11.87
C ASN A 55 18.33 -28.98 -12.38
N GLU A 56 17.31 -28.15 -12.54
CA GLU A 56 17.46 -26.80 -13.09
C GLU A 56 18.23 -25.85 -12.17
N CYS A 57 18.27 -26.13 -10.86
CA CYS A 57 19.09 -25.35 -9.91
C CYS A 57 20.60 -25.54 -10.14
N GLU A 58 21.02 -26.65 -10.76
CA GLU A 58 22.42 -26.90 -11.13
C GLU A 58 22.70 -26.56 -12.60
N THR A 59 21.69 -26.67 -13.48
CA THR A 59 21.84 -26.44 -14.92
C THR A 59 21.57 -25.00 -15.37
N ILE A 60 20.79 -24.20 -14.64
CA ILE A 60 20.51 -22.78 -14.95
C ILE A 60 21.32 -21.85 -14.04
N GLN A 61 22.24 -21.07 -14.61
CA GLN A 61 22.95 -20.03 -13.86
C GLN A 61 22.00 -18.90 -13.44
N GLN A 62 21.95 -18.60 -12.14
CA GLN A 62 21.02 -17.64 -11.53
C GLN A 62 19.54 -17.99 -11.78
N ALA A 63 19.18 -19.27 -11.60
CA ALA A 63 17.79 -19.75 -11.71
C ALA A 63 16.80 -18.86 -10.92
N CYS A 64 17.19 -18.33 -9.75
CA CYS A 64 16.36 -17.43 -8.95
C CYS A 64 16.96 -16.02 -8.84
N GLN A 65 16.14 -14.97 -8.95
CA GLN A 65 16.52 -13.57 -8.77
C GLN A 65 16.29 -13.11 -7.32
N GLY A 66 17.15 -12.22 -6.80
CA GLY A 66 17.01 -11.64 -5.45
C GLY A 66 17.54 -12.53 -4.31
N GLU A 67 16.93 -12.46 -3.12
CA GLU A 67 17.35 -13.22 -1.91
C GLU A 67 16.77 -14.64 -1.82
N MET A 68 16.31 -15.19 -2.95
CA MET A 68 15.61 -16.47 -3.04
C MET A 68 16.60 -17.62 -3.30
N LYS A 69 16.42 -18.74 -2.61
CA LYS A 69 17.20 -19.97 -2.79
C LYS A 69 16.44 -20.93 -3.73
N CYS A 70 17.14 -21.46 -4.72
CA CYS A 70 16.61 -22.45 -5.65
C CYS A 70 16.51 -23.83 -4.98
N PHE A 71 15.37 -24.50 -5.15
CA PHE A 71 15.10 -25.87 -4.75
C PHE A 71 14.63 -26.64 -5.98
N ASN A 72 15.29 -27.77 -6.26
CA ASN A 72 14.91 -28.61 -7.38
C ASN A 72 13.55 -29.27 -7.12
N HIS A 73 12.70 -29.34 -8.13
CA HIS A 73 11.34 -29.86 -8.07
C HIS A 73 11.07 -30.77 -9.27
N TYR A 74 10.07 -31.65 -9.22
CA TYR A 74 9.80 -32.56 -10.33
C TYR A 74 9.21 -31.81 -11.53
N GLY A 75 9.98 -31.69 -12.61
CA GLY A 75 9.65 -30.98 -13.85
C GLY A 75 9.95 -29.48 -13.82
N GLY A 76 10.80 -29.02 -12.90
CA GLY A 76 11.18 -27.62 -12.78
C GLY A 76 11.86 -27.26 -11.45
N TYR A 77 11.97 -25.97 -11.14
CA TYR A 77 12.58 -25.52 -9.89
C TYR A 77 11.75 -24.46 -9.18
N LEU A 78 11.87 -24.41 -7.85
CA LEU A 78 11.17 -23.46 -7.00
C LEU A 78 12.14 -22.52 -6.30
N CYS A 79 11.84 -21.23 -6.29
CA CYS A 79 12.59 -20.22 -5.58
C CYS A 79 11.90 -19.91 -4.24
N LEU A 80 12.53 -20.20 -3.10
CA LEU A 80 11.99 -19.94 -1.76
C LEU A 80 12.90 -18.99 -0.96
N PRO A 81 12.35 -18.15 -0.06
CA PRO A 81 13.15 -17.29 0.80
C PRO A 81 13.95 -18.10 1.82
N ARG A 82 15.12 -17.60 2.23
CA ARG A 82 16.13 -18.30 3.04
C ARG A 82 15.71 -18.80 4.44
N SER A 83 14.49 -18.50 4.91
CA SER A 83 14.02 -18.75 6.28
C SER A 83 13.33 -20.10 6.52
N ALA A 84 13.16 -20.96 5.52
CA ALA A 84 12.49 -22.25 5.70
C ALA A 84 13.46 -23.37 6.16
N SER A 85 13.18 -23.99 7.31
CA SER A 85 13.88 -25.18 7.84
C SER A 85 12.87 -26.31 8.07
N VAL A 86 13.18 -27.54 7.65
CA VAL A 86 12.36 -28.74 7.88
C VAL A 86 13.15 -29.74 8.73
N ILE A 87 12.53 -30.25 9.79
CA ILE A 87 13.08 -31.26 10.71
C ILE A 87 12.51 -32.62 10.32
N THR A 88 13.38 -33.61 10.12
CA THR A 88 13.04 -35.02 9.90
C THR A 88 13.06 -35.80 11.22
N ALA A 89 12.15 -36.78 11.36
CA ALA A 89 12.11 -37.76 12.44
C ALA A 89 12.10 -39.19 11.86
N PRO A 90 12.53 -40.20 12.63
CA PRO A 90 13.46 -41.24 12.14
C PRO A 90 12.83 -42.58 11.73
N GLU A 91 13.65 -43.34 11.00
CA GLU A 91 13.45 -44.73 10.56
C GLU A 91 13.44 -45.75 11.73
N SER A 92 12.79 -46.90 11.51
CA SER A 92 13.14 -48.13 12.21
C SER A 92 13.01 -49.35 11.31
N SER A 93 13.98 -50.23 11.48
CA SER A 93 14.51 -51.25 10.59
C SER A 93 14.00 -52.68 10.83
N SER A 94 13.74 -53.40 9.73
CA SER A 94 14.08 -54.79 9.38
C SER A 94 14.15 -55.95 10.41
N GLN A 95 13.35 -56.99 10.11
CA GLN A 95 13.66 -58.44 9.91
C GLN A 95 14.09 -59.36 11.08
N SER A 96 13.39 -60.52 11.23
CA SER A 96 13.81 -61.89 10.77
C SER A 96 13.25 -63.07 11.63
N GLU A 97 12.79 -64.14 10.96
CA GLU A 97 12.51 -65.51 11.47
C GLU A 97 13.81 -66.39 11.55
N PRO A 98 13.87 -67.76 11.69
CA PRO A 98 12.87 -68.86 11.82
C PRO A 98 13.25 -70.08 12.75
N SER A 99 12.40 -71.12 12.84
CA SER A 99 12.71 -72.55 12.46
C SER A 99 11.81 -73.67 13.08
N MET A 100 11.50 -74.68 12.23
CA MET A 100 10.72 -75.94 12.39
C MET A 100 11.45 -77.08 13.16
N PRO A 101 10.78 -78.16 13.63
CA PRO A 101 10.67 -79.45 12.85
C PRO A 101 9.37 -80.31 13.09
N VAL A 102 8.74 -80.94 12.07
CA VAL A 102 8.85 -82.33 11.50
C VAL A 102 7.94 -83.45 12.11
N GLU A 103 7.10 -84.01 11.23
CA GLU A 103 6.45 -85.36 11.09
C GLU A 103 5.49 -85.99 12.15
N SER A 104 4.30 -86.44 11.71
CA SER A 104 4.04 -87.86 11.37
C SER A 104 2.56 -88.25 11.09
N ASN A 105 2.41 -89.22 10.16
CA ASN A 105 1.37 -90.27 10.01
C ASN A 105 -0.11 -89.90 9.80
N GLU A 106 -0.60 -90.03 8.55
CA GLU A 106 -2.03 -90.02 8.25
C GLU A 106 -2.66 -91.42 8.19
N ALA A 107 -3.80 -91.52 8.89
CA ALA A 107 -4.79 -92.57 8.76
C ALA A 107 -5.67 -92.31 7.52
N PHE A 108 -6.05 -93.37 6.80
CA PHE A 108 -6.94 -93.29 5.64
C PHE A 108 -8.28 -92.64 6.01
N ASN A 109 -8.52 -91.43 5.50
CA ASN A 109 -9.78 -90.70 5.58
C ASN A 109 -10.68 -91.11 4.38
N PRO A 110 -11.92 -91.58 4.61
CA PRO A 110 -12.85 -91.97 3.55
C PRO A 110 -13.56 -90.78 2.84
N CYS A 111 -13.31 -89.55 3.27
CA CYS A 111 -13.82 -88.34 2.63
C CYS A 111 -12.89 -87.83 1.51
N PRO A 112 -13.41 -87.10 0.51
CA PRO A 112 -12.59 -86.40 -0.49
C PRO A 112 -11.55 -85.46 0.15
N VAL A 113 -10.45 -85.20 -0.55
CA VAL A 113 -9.42 -84.23 -0.12
C VAL A 113 -10.10 -82.87 0.19
N GLY A 114 -9.73 -82.25 1.32
CA GLY A 114 -10.37 -81.02 1.82
C GLY A 114 -11.57 -81.25 2.77
N TYR A 115 -11.91 -82.51 3.10
CA TYR A 115 -13.02 -82.82 3.99
C TYR A 115 -12.61 -83.81 5.10
N ARG A 116 -13.12 -83.61 6.31
CA ARG A 116 -12.95 -84.54 7.44
C ARG A 116 -14.25 -85.31 7.70
N ALA A 117 -14.09 -86.59 8.07
CA ALA A 117 -15.22 -87.44 8.42
C ALA A 117 -15.78 -87.06 9.81
N GLN A 118 -17.05 -86.65 9.85
CA GLN A 118 -17.82 -86.45 11.08
C GLN A 118 -19.05 -87.36 11.02
N GLY A 119 -18.89 -88.62 11.48
CA GLY A 119 -19.90 -89.66 11.31
C GLY A 119 -19.97 -90.18 9.87
N ASP A 120 -21.17 -90.27 9.29
CA ASP A 120 -21.40 -90.64 7.89
C ASP A 120 -21.39 -89.43 6.93
N THR A 121 -21.09 -88.23 7.43
CA THR A 121 -21.07 -86.98 6.65
C THR A 121 -19.66 -86.40 6.58
N CYS A 122 -19.28 -85.93 5.40
CA CYS A 122 -18.03 -85.20 5.19
C CYS A 122 -18.28 -83.72 5.42
N VAL A 123 -17.53 -83.13 6.35
CA VAL A 123 -17.57 -81.70 6.65
C VAL A 123 -16.29 -81.08 6.13
N ASP A 124 -16.44 -79.89 5.54
CA ASP A 124 -15.34 -79.05 5.08
C ASP A 124 -14.27 -78.89 6.17
N ILE A 125 -13.00 -79.01 5.79
CA ILE A 125 -11.89 -78.71 6.67
C ILE A 125 -11.66 -77.21 6.54
N ASP A 126 -11.80 -76.46 7.63
CA ASP A 126 -11.39 -75.06 7.61
C ASP A 126 -9.87 -74.99 7.77
N GLU A 127 -9.16 -74.92 6.65
CA GLU A 127 -7.69 -74.86 6.68
C GLU A 127 -7.16 -73.55 7.28
N CYS A 128 -8.00 -72.50 7.35
CA CYS A 128 -7.69 -71.21 7.95
C CYS A 128 -7.81 -71.22 9.48
N GLU A 129 -8.80 -71.93 10.05
CA GLU A 129 -8.88 -72.12 11.51
C GLU A 129 -7.83 -73.11 12.03
N LEU A 130 -7.40 -74.05 11.19
CA LEU A 130 -6.47 -75.12 11.57
C LEU A 130 -5.00 -74.80 11.28
N ASP A 131 -4.70 -73.62 10.71
CA ASP A 131 -3.36 -73.20 10.27
C ASP A 131 -2.67 -74.24 9.35
N THR A 132 -3.45 -74.98 8.55
CA THR A 132 -2.94 -76.03 7.63
C THR A 132 -2.81 -75.54 6.18
N HIS A 133 -2.86 -74.23 5.95
CA HIS A 133 -2.76 -73.60 4.64
C HIS A 133 -1.32 -73.21 4.27
N ASP A 134 -1.03 -73.11 2.97
CA ASP A 134 0.26 -72.65 2.45
C ASP A 134 0.27 -71.13 2.12
N CYS A 135 -0.68 -70.36 2.67
CA CYS A 135 -0.72 -68.91 2.48
C CYS A 135 0.52 -68.23 3.09
N GLN A 136 1.07 -67.25 2.36
CA GLN A 136 2.17 -66.43 2.89
C GLN A 136 1.70 -65.55 4.06
N PRO A 137 2.58 -65.14 4.99
CA PRO A 137 2.21 -64.28 6.11
C PRO A 137 1.57 -62.94 5.71
N SER A 138 1.79 -62.48 4.47
CA SER A 138 1.21 -61.25 3.91
C SER A 138 -0.16 -61.46 3.24
N GLN A 139 -0.69 -62.69 3.23
CA GLN A 139 -1.95 -63.07 2.58
C GLN A 139 -3.00 -63.46 3.61
N GLU A 140 -4.24 -63.16 3.31
CA GLU A 140 -5.40 -63.62 4.07
C GLU A 140 -5.89 -64.97 3.54
N CYS A 141 -6.01 -65.95 4.43
CA CYS A 141 -6.59 -67.24 4.12
C CYS A 141 -8.11 -67.12 4.11
N ILE A 142 -8.74 -67.53 3.01
CA ILE A 142 -10.19 -67.58 2.86
C ILE A 142 -10.57 -69.04 2.62
N ASN A 143 -11.24 -69.64 3.61
CA ASN A 143 -11.75 -70.99 3.50
C ASN A 143 -12.89 -71.04 2.46
N THR A 144 -12.84 -72.02 1.58
CA THR A 144 -13.90 -72.27 0.59
C THR A 144 -14.29 -73.74 0.63
N VAL A 145 -15.50 -74.07 0.18
CA VAL A 145 -16.01 -75.45 0.33
C VAL A 145 -15.14 -76.43 -0.46
N GLY A 146 -14.38 -77.26 0.26
CA GLY A 146 -13.45 -78.28 -0.21
C GLY A 146 -12.02 -77.83 -0.51
N THR A 147 -11.66 -76.56 -0.22
CA THR A 147 -10.30 -76.02 -0.40
C THR A 147 -10.19 -74.63 0.21
N TYR A 148 -8.99 -74.11 0.43
CA TYR A 148 -8.79 -72.70 0.76
C TYR A 148 -8.31 -71.88 -0.43
N THR A 149 -8.41 -70.54 -0.34
CA THR A 149 -7.77 -69.60 -1.26
C THR A 149 -7.00 -68.53 -0.48
N CYS A 150 -5.81 -68.17 -0.96
CA CYS A 150 -5.00 -67.10 -0.36
C CYS A 150 -5.16 -65.82 -1.18
N GLN A 151 -5.69 -64.76 -0.58
CA GLN A 151 -5.89 -63.46 -1.23
C GLN A 151 -5.04 -62.39 -0.54
N CYS A 152 -4.69 -61.35 -1.29
CA CYS A 152 -4.05 -60.19 -0.69
C CYS A 152 -5.13 -59.34 0.02
N PRO A 153 -4.80 -58.69 1.15
CA PRO A 153 -5.69 -57.73 1.79
C PRO A 153 -6.14 -56.63 0.83
N ASP A 154 -7.28 -55.99 1.12
CA ASP A 154 -7.74 -54.83 0.35
C ASP A 154 -6.65 -53.75 0.29
N GLY A 155 -6.45 -53.18 -0.91
CA GLY A 155 -5.37 -52.22 -1.17
C GLY A 155 -4.03 -52.84 -1.58
N TYR A 156 -3.92 -54.19 -1.65
CA TYR A 156 -2.70 -54.88 -2.07
C TYR A 156 -2.91 -55.69 -3.35
N SER A 157 -1.86 -55.76 -4.18
CA SER A 157 -1.81 -56.55 -5.41
C SER A 157 -0.84 -57.72 -5.26
N LYS A 158 -1.19 -58.86 -5.87
CA LYS A 158 -0.34 -60.05 -5.85
C LYS A 158 0.73 -59.96 -6.93
N ILE A 159 1.99 -59.82 -6.54
CA ILE A 159 3.15 -59.85 -7.45
C ILE A 159 3.97 -61.09 -7.12
N GLY A 160 3.81 -62.15 -7.93
CA GLY A 160 4.39 -63.46 -7.64
C GLY A 160 3.68 -64.14 -6.46
N ILE A 161 4.40 -64.30 -5.34
CA ILE A 161 3.88 -64.88 -4.09
C ILE A 161 3.66 -63.84 -2.98
N GLU A 162 4.13 -62.61 -3.15
CA GLU A 162 4.03 -61.55 -2.15
C GLU A 162 2.88 -60.59 -2.47
N CYS A 163 2.31 -60.01 -1.41
CA CYS A 163 1.33 -58.93 -1.52
C CYS A 163 2.06 -57.60 -1.44
N VAL A 164 2.03 -56.85 -2.55
CA VAL A 164 2.64 -55.54 -2.67
C VAL A 164 1.55 -54.49 -2.67
N ASP A 165 1.73 -53.47 -1.85
CA ASP A 165 0.83 -52.35 -1.72
C ASP A 165 0.52 -51.70 -3.08
N ILE A 166 -0.75 -51.39 -3.34
CA ILE A 166 -1.16 -50.72 -4.57
C ILE A 166 -0.83 -49.25 -4.41
N ASP A 167 0.04 -48.72 -5.26
CA ASP A 167 0.30 -47.28 -5.28
C ASP A 167 -0.86 -46.54 -5.97
N GLU A 168 -1.86 -46.13 -5.20
CA GLU A 168 -2.99 -45.38 -5.77
C GLU A 168 -2.54 -43.99 -6.26
N CYS A 169 -1.47 -43.41 -5.71
CA CYS A 169 -0.99 -42.09 -6.12
C CYS A 169 -0.56 -42.03 -7.59
N ARG A 170 -0.24 -43.17 -8.19
CA ARG A 170 0.04 -43.30 -9.63
C ARG A 170 -1.14 -42.92 -10.54
N TYR A 171 -2.36 -42.87 -10.01
CA TYR A 171 -3.60 -42.61 -10.75
C TYR A 171 -4.22 -41.22 -10.51
N ARG A 172 -3.47 -40.27 -9.91
CA ARG A 172 -3.93 -38.88 -9.65
C ARG A 172 -5.25 -38.78 -8.89
N TYR A 173 -5.37 -39.55 -7.80
CA TYR A 173 -6.56 -39.59 -6.95
C TYR A 173 -6.77 -38.37 -6.04
N CYS A 174 -5.76 -37.52 -5.89
CA CYS A 174 -5.76 -36.31 -5.09
C CYS A 174 -5.63 -35.06 -5.97
N GLN A 175 -6.23 -33.95 -5.55
CA GLN A 175 -6.08 -32.66 -6.23
C GLN A 175 -4.66 -32.09 -6.06
N HIS A 176 -4.11 -32.16 -4.84
CA HIS A 176 -2.75 -31.71 -4.49
C HIS A 176 -1.84 -32.92 -4.24
N ARG A 177 -1.18 -33.01 -3.08
CA ARG A 177 -0.22 -34.06 -2.77
C ARG A 177 -0.93 -35.38 -2.43
N CYS A 178 -0.48 -36.47 -3.03
CA CYS A 178 -0.87 -37.82 -2.67
C CYS A 178 0.28 -38.51 -1.95
N VAL A 179 -0.01 -39.16 -0.83
CA VAL A 179 0.94 -39.96 -0.06
C VAL A 179 0.41 -41.38 -0.02
N ASN A 180 1.19 -42.31 -0.57
CA ASN A 180 0.86 -43.73 -0.54
C ASN A 180 1.11 -44.27 0.87
N VAL A 181 0.13 -44.96 1.45
CA VAL A 181 0.23 -45.55 2.79
C VAL A 181 -0.11 -47.04 2.70
N PRO A 182 0.42 -47.91 3.58
CA PRO A 182 0.10 -49.33 3.48
C PRO A 182 -1.41 -49.61 3.50
N GLY A 183 -1.93 -50.20 2.42
CA GLY A 183 -3.34 -50.54 2.19
C GLY A 183 -4.23 -49.40 1.71
N SER A 184 -3.70 -48.19 1.48
CA SER A 184 -4.49 -47.04 1.03
C SER A 184 -3.64 -45.84 0.56
N PHE A 185 -4.27 -44.68 0.42
CA PHE A 185 -3.59 -43.42 0.15
C PHE A 185 -4.17 -42.30 1.01
N SER A 186 -3.38 -41.26 1.25
CA SER A 186 -3.79 -40.03 1.92
C SER A 186 -3.57 -38.84 1.00
N CYS A 187 -4.54 -37.93 0.94
CA CYS A 187 -4.41 -36.67 0.23
C CYS A 187 -4.07 -35.54 1.20
N GLU A 188 -3.11 -34.72 0.81
CA GLU A 188 -2.66 -33.56 1.57
C GLU A 188 -2.70 -32.31 0.72
N CYS A 189 -3.17 -31.22 1.34
CA CYS A 189 -3.29 -29.94 0.67
C CYS A 189 -2.04 -29.08 0.88
N GLU A 190 -1.68 -28.31 -0.14
CA GLU A 190 -0.67 -27.26 -0.05
C GLU A 190 -1.04 -26.20 1.02
N PRO A 191 -0.04 -25.45 1.55
CA PRO A 191 -0.30 -24.35 2.48
C PRO A 191 -1.31 -23.34 1.91
N GLY A 192 -2.24 -22.86 2.75
CA GLY A 192 -3.35 -22.00 2.33
C GLY A 192 -4.58 -22.78 1.84
N PHE A 193 -4.56 -24.12 1.88
CA PHE A 193 -5.68 -24.97 1.51
C PHE A 193 -5.98 -26.01 2.58
N GLN A 194 -7.24 -26.41 2.65
CA GLN A 194 -7.73 -27.45 3.56
C GLN A 194 -8.44 -28.57 2.80
N LEU A 195 -8.37 -29.78 3.35
CA LEU A 195 -8.96 -30.96 2.73
C LEU A 195 -10.49 -30.85 2.77
N ALA A 196 -11.12 -30.98 1.61
CA ALA A 196 -12.57 -30.99 1.50
C ALA A 196 -13.14 -32.29 2.11
N GLY A 197 -14.44 -32.31 2.42
CA GLY A 197 -15.10 -33.47 3.05
C GLY A 197 -15.10 -34.77 2.23
N ASN A 198 -14.60 -34.75 0.98
CA ASN A 198 -14.38 -35.93 0.16
C ASN A 198 -12.98 -36.56 0.34
N ASN A 199 -12.13 -35.99 1.20
CA ASN A 199 -10.75 -36.39 1.46
C ASN A 199 -9.85 -36.46 0.22
N ARG A 200 -10.19 -35.74 -0.86
CA ARG A 200 -9.47 -35.79 -2.15
C ARG A 200 -9.23 -34.43 -2.76
N SER A 201 -10.19 -33.52 -2.60
CA SER A 201 -10.13 -32.16 -3.10
C SER A 201 -9.60 -31.22 -2.04
N CYS A 202 -8.95 -30.15 -2.48
CA CYS A 202 -8.45 -29.09 -1.63
C CYS A 202 -9.22 -27.81 -1.92
N VAL A 203 -9.78 -27.23 -0.86
CA VAL A 203 -10.47 -25.95 -0.92
C VAL A 203 -9.63 -24.90 -0.24
N ASP A 204 -9.74 -23.68 -0.74
CA ASP A 204 -9.09 -22.52 -0.18
C ASP A 204 -9.41 -22.38 1.32
N ALA A 205 -8.38 -22.23 2.13
CA ALA A 205 -8.54 -21.99 3.56
C ALA A 205 -8.77 -20.50 3.76
N ASN A 206 -9.93 -20.11 4.28
CA ASN A 206 -10.21 -18.70 4.51
C ASN A 206 -9.52 -18.22 5.79
N GLU A 207 -8.29 -17.71 5.67
CA GLU A 207 -7.51 -17.31 6.85
C GLU A 207 -8.17 -16.16 7.62
N CYS A 208 -8.98 -15.33 6.95
CA CYS A 208 -9.73 -14.25 7.61
C CYS A 208 -10.79 -14.78 8.58
N GLU A 209 -11.45 -15.90 8.25
CA GLU A 209 -12.40 -16.57 9.15
C GLU A 209 -11.69 -17.36 10.25
N MET A 210 -10.46 -17.80 9.98
CA MET A 210 -9.62 -18.55 10.93
C MET A 210 -8.85 -17.64 11.91
N GLY A 211 -9.03 -16.32 11.83
CA GLY A 211 -8.41 -15.35 12.74
C GLY A 211 -7.04 -14.86 12.26
N ALA A 212 -6.91 -14.52 10.98
CA ALA A 212 -5.72 -13.92 10.41
C ALA A 212 -5.18 -12.75 11.26
N PRO A 213 -3.85 -12.57 11.36
CA PRO A 213 -3.21 -11.58 12.23
C PRO A 213 -3.32 -10.12 11.71
N CYS A 214 -4.27 -9.81 10.84
CA CYS A 214 -4.46 -8.46 10.33
C CYS A 214 -4.94 -7.51 11.44
N GLN A 215 -4.28 -6.36 11.61
CA GLN A 215 -4.71 -5.39 12.62
C GLN A 215 -6.06 -4.73 12.30
N GLN A 216 -6.36 -4.53 11.01
CA GLN A 216 -7.57 -3.81 10.56
C GLN A 216 -8.41 -4.64 9.60
N ARG A 217 -8.12 -4.64 8.28
CA ARG A 217 -8.91 -5.38 7.29
C ARG A 217 -8.15 -6.58 6.75
N CYS A 218 -8.85 -7.71 6.65
CA CYS A 218 -8.39 -8.94 6.03
C CYS A 218 -9.17 -9.21 4.74
N TYR A 219 -8.46 -9.64 3.69
CA TYR A 219 -9.04 -10.08 2.43
C TYR A 219 -8.53 -11.47 2.11
N ASN A 220 -9.44 -12.43 2.06
CA ASN A 220 -9.12 -13.78 1.63
C ASN A 220 -8.85 -13.80 0.12
N SER A 221 -7.81 -14.51 -0.29
CA SER A 221 -7.42 -14.72 -1.68
C SER A 221 -7.13 -16.20 -1.89
N PHE A 222 -7.13 -16.65 -3.13
CA PHE A 222 -6.85 -18.06 -3.39
C PHE A 222 -5.41 -18.42 -2.98
N GLY A 223 -5.28 -19.35 -2.02
CA GLY A 223 -4.04 -19.86 -1.44
C GLY A 223 -3.34 -18.93 -0.45
N THR A 224 -3.93 -17.78 -0.10
CA THR A 224 -3.32 -16.80 0.81
C THR A 224 -4.31 -15.72 1.24
N PHE A 225 -3.91 -14.84 2.15
CA PHE A 225 -4.68 -13.66 2.52
C PHE A 225 -3.85 -12.39 2.42
N LEU A 226 -4.53 -11.26 2.31
CA LEU A 226 -3.92 -9.94 2.30
C LEU A 226 -4.53 -9.06 3.38
N CYS A 227 -3.68 -8.48 4.22
CA CYS A 227 -4.10 -7.41 5.12
C CYS A 227 -4.04 -6.05 4.41
N ARG A 228 -5.01 -5.19 4.70
CA ARG A 228 -4.99 -3.79 4.26
C ARG A 228 -5.37 -2.87 5.40
N CYS A 229 -4.81 -1.68 5.36
CA CYS A 229 -5.05 -0.63 6.34
C CYS A 229 -6.08 0.37 5.83
N ASP A 230 -6.86 0.91 6.77
CA ASP A 230 -7.79 2.02 6.61
C ASP A 230 -7.09 3.30 6.16
N GLN A 231 -7.88 4.22 5.64
CA GLN A 231 -7.35 5.49 5.19
C GLN A 231 -6.64 6.21 6.34
N GLY A 232 -5.45 6.76 6.08
CA GLY A 232 -4.60 7.39 7.09
C GLY A 232 -3.61 6.42 7.77
N TYR A 233 -3.56 5.16 7.34
CA TYR A 233 -2.61 4.17 7.86
C TYR A 233 -1.84 3.50 6.72
N ASP A 234 -0.56 3.21 6.95
CA ASP A 234 0.31 2.44 6.06
C ASP A 234 0.59 1.05 6.63
N LEU A 235 0.66 0.06 5.72
CA LEU A 235 0.96 -1.32 6.09
C LEU A 235 2.43 -1.45 6.49
N GLY A 236 2.66 -2.01 7.68
CA GLY A 236 3.97 -2.26 8.23
C GLY A 236 4.77 -3.29 7.42
N PRO A 237 6.09 -3.36 7.68
CA PRO A 237 6.98 -4.29 6.98
C PRO A 237 6.69 -5.77 7.29
N ASP A 238 5.96 -6.03 8.37
CA ASP A 238 5.45 -7.35 8.72
C ASP A 238 4.28 -7.79 7.82
N GLY A 239 3.65 -6.87 7.09
CA GLY A 239 2.50 -7.14 6.23
C GLY A 239 1.17 -7.28 6.98
N TYR A 240 1.15 -7.00 8.29
CA TYR A 240 0.00 -7.23 9.17
C TYR A 240 -0.39 -6.00 10.00
N SER A 241 0.61 -5.26 10.47
CA SER A 241 0.40 -4.07 11.30
C SER A 241 0.06 -2.86 10.44
N CYS A 242 -0.79 -1.97 10.96
CA CYS A 242 -1.19 -0.72 10.34
C CYS A 242 -0.68 0.43 11.18
N ASN A 243 0.32 1.13 10.65
CA ASN A 243 0.95 2.27 11.31
C ASN A 243 0.27 3.55 10.85
N ASP A 244 0.00 4.43 11.81
CA ASP A 244 -0.55 5.76 11.53
C ASP A 244 0.40 6.56 10.64
N ILE A 245 -0.14 7.22 9.61
CA ILE A 245 0.64 8.08 8.72
C ILE A 245 0.71 9.45 9.37
N ASP A 246 1.89 9.84 9.87
CA ASP A 246 2.10 11.19 10.39
C ASP A 246 2.11 12.20 9.24
N GLU A 247 0.94 12.74 8.91
CA GLU A 247 0.83 13.70 7.80
C GLU A 247 1.58 14.99 8.11
N CYS A 248 1.64 15.38 9.39
CA CYS A 248 2.33 16.58 9.84
C CYS A 248 3.85 16.51 9.60
N SER A 249 4.45 15.31 9.65
CA SER A 249 5.86 15.08 9.31
C SER A 249 6.14 15.19 7.81
N TYR A 250 5.13 14.90 6.98
CA TYR A 250 5.27 14.85 5.53
C TYR A 250 5.26 16.23 4.87
N SER A 251 4.49 17.17 5.41
CA SER A 251 4.41 18.53 4.87
C SER A 251 4.03 19.56 5.91
N SER A 252 4.93 20.51 6.11
CA SER A 252 4.73 21.67 6.99
C SER A 252 3.66 22.66 6.48
N PHE A 253 3.12 22.44 5.27
CA PHE A 253 2.14 23.32 4.61
C PHE A 253 0.70 22.77 4.65
N LEU A 254 0.45 21.66 5.37
CA LEU A 254 -0.89 21.05 5.48
C LEU A 254 -1.89 21.93 6.23
N CYS A 255 -1.44 22.65 7.25
CA CYS A 255 -2.22 23.58 8.05
C CYS A 255 -1.67 25.00 7.91
N GLN A 256 -2.51 26.02 8.02
CA GLN A 256 -2.06 27.42 7.98
C GLN A 256 -1.16 27.77 9.19
N PHE A 257 -1.43 27.20 10.36
CA PHE A 257 -0.70 27.45 11.60
C PHE A 257 -0.07 26.19 12.18
N GLN A 258 -0.84 25.40 12.92
CA GLN A 258 -0.33 24.21 13.61
C GLN A 258 -1.06 22.95 13.12
N CYS A 259 -0.28 21.93 12.78
CA CYS A 259 -0.75 20.58 12.47
C CYS A 259 -0.59 19.71 13.71
N VAL A 260 -1.60 18.89 14.00
CA VAL A 260 -1.57 17.88 15.06
C VAL A 260 -1.91 16.55 14.41
N ASN A 261 -0.99 15.58 14.53
CA ASN A 261 -1.21 14.24 14.03
C ASN A 261 -2.15 13.48 14.99
N GLU A 262 -3.18 12.83 14.45
CA GLU A 262 -4.13 12.01 15.18
C GLU A 262 -4.21 10.62 14.52
N PRO A 263 -4.69 9.57 15.22
CA PRO A 263 -4.79 8.26 14.59
C PRO A 263 -5.75 8.24 13.40
N GLY A 264 -5.21 8.00 12.19
CA GLY A 264 -5.88 7.89 10.91
C GLY A 264 -6.19 9.23 10.23
N ARG A 265 -5.77 10.35 10.81
CA ARG A 265 -6.01 11.68 10.27
C ARG A 265 -5.15 12.73 10.98
N PHE A 266 -5.07 13.92 10.41
CA PHE A 266 -4.61 15.10 11.15
C PHE A 266 -5.73 16.08 11.45
N SER A 267 -5.45 16.97 12.40
CA SER A 267 -6.25 18.15 12.70
C SER A 267 -5.38 19.42 12.66
N CYS A 268 -5.99 20.54 12.30
CA CYS A 268 -5.33 21.84 12.30
C CYS A 268 -5.82 22.66 13.49
N VAL A 269 -4.90 23.23 14.24
CA VAL A 269 -5.21 24.09 15.38
C VAL A 269 -4.89 25.54 15.03
N CYS A 270 -5.86 26.41 15.28
CA CYS A 270 -5.72 27.85 15.10
C CYS A 270 -5.25 28.52 16.41
N PRO A 271 -4.46 29.59 16.31
CA PRO A 271 -4.08 30.39 17.47
C PRO A 271 -5.30 31.11 18.07
N GLU A 272 -5.14 31.64 19.29
CA GLU A 272 -6.18 32.43 19.96
C GLU A 272 -6.63 33.63 19.10
N GLY A 273 -7.94 33.90 19.08
CA GLY A 273 -8.54 34.94 18.21
C GLY A 273 -8.81 34.49 16.76
N TYR A 274 -8.53 33.23 16.42
CA TYR A 274 -8.82 32.67 15.10
C TYR A 274 -9.72 31.44 15.19
N GLU A 275 -10.60 31.28 14.21
CA GLU A 275 -11.44 30.11 14.03
C GLU A 275 -11.03 29.31 12.79
N LEU A 276 -11.18 27.99 12.87
CA LEU A 276 -10.89 27.09 11.75
C LEU A 276 -12.03 27.16 10.74
N VAL A 277 -11.76 27.70 9.57
CA VAL A 277 -12.71 27.75 8.45
C VAL A 277 -12.37 26.64 7.46
N GLY A 278 -13.33 25.72 7.28
CA GLY A 278 -13.11 24.50 6.53
C GLY A 278 -12.29 23.49 7.35
N THR A 279 -11.15 23.05 6.81
CA THR A 279 -10.30 22.02 7.47
C THR A 279 -8.86 22.43 7.71
N ARG A 280 -8.40 23.56 7.13
CA ARG A 280 -6.97 23.91 7.10
C ARG A 280 -6.65 25.40 7.29
N LEU A 281 -7.64 26.26 7.15
CA LEU A 281 -7.47 27.72 7.16
C LEU A 281 -7.96 28.29 8.48
N CYS A 282 -7.19 29.22 9.02
CA CYS A 282 -7.53 29.96 10.21
C CYS A 282 -7.94 31.37 9.81
N GLN A 283 -9.19 31.70 10.09
CA GLN A 283 -9.75 33.02 9.85
C GLN A 283 -9.83 33.78 11.17
N ASP A 284 -9.49 35.05 11.11
CA ASP A 284 -9.63 35.98 12.21
C ASP A 284 -11.09 36.06 12.67
N VAL A 285 -11.32 35.91 13.97
CA VAL A 285 -12.64 36.07 14.57
C VAL A 285 -12.89 37.55 14.73
N ASN A 286 -14.01 38.05 14.19
CA ASN A 286 -14.36 39.45 14.38
C ASN A 286 -15.09 39.64 15.72
N GLU A 287 -14.36 39.99 16.79
CA GLU A 287 -14.97 40.18 18.12
C GLU A 287 -15.95 41.36 18.16
N CYS A 288 -15.80 42.32 17.24
CA CYS A 288 -16.70 43.46 17.11
C CYS A 288 -18.07 43.07 16.54
N GLU A 289 -18.12 42.09 15.65
CA GLU A 289 -19.38 41.58 15.08
C GLU A 289 -20.04 40.54 15.98
N THR A 290 -19.24 39.72 16.65
CA THR A 290 -19.73 38.68 17.57
C THR A 290 -20.15 39.24 18.94
N GLY A 291 -19.76 40.48 19.26
CA GLY A 291 -20.17 41.17 20.48
C GLY A 291 -19.38 40.78 21.75
N VAL A 292 -18.32 39.98 21.61
CA VAL A 292 -17.46 39.54 22.72
C VAL A 292 -16.39 40.57 23.10
N HIS A 293 -16.32 41.69 22.38
CA HIS A 293 -15.28 42.70 22.49
C HIS A 293 -15.21 43.50 23.83
N GLN A 294 -16.22 43.41 24.70
CA GLN A 294 -16.21 44.01 26.06
C GLN A 294 -15.72 45.49 26.12
N CYS A 295 -16.04 46.31 25.12
CA CYS A 295 -15.62 47.72 25.11
C CYS A 295 -16.49 48.58 26.05
N GLY A 296 -15.89 49.54 26.74
CA GLY A 296 -16.58 50.44 27.67
C GLY A 296 -17.43 51.53 26.98
N GLU A 297 -18.26 52.23 27.75
CA GLU A 297 -19.08 53.35 27.23
C GLU A 297 -18.18 54.45 26.60
N GLY A 298 -18.49 54.85 25.36
CA GLY A 298 -17.71 55.84 24.61
C GLY A 298 -16.48 55.28 23.86
N GLN A 299 -16.37 53.96 23.75
CA GLN A 299 -15.37 53.28 22.93
C GLN A 299 -16.01 52.61 21.71
N VAL A 300 -15.31 52.66 20.58
CA VAL A 300 -15.63 51.97 19.33
C VAL A 300 -14.72 50.74 19.23
N CYS A 301 -15.30 49.59 18.93
CA CYS A 301 -14.54 48.38 18.66
C CYS A 301 -13.92 48.44 17.26
N VAL A 302 -12.64 48.09 17.16
CA VAL A 302 -11.94 47.89 15.89
C VAL A 302 -11.39 46.47 15.88
N ASN A 303 -11.81 45.69 14.88
CA ASN A 303 -11.31 44.34 14.68
C ASN A 303 -9.87 44.38 14.18
N ILE A 304 -8.99 43.54 14.74
CA ILE A 304 -7.59 43.42 14.34
C ILE A 304 -7.24 41.94 14.19
N HIS A 305 -6.17 41.64 13.47
CA HIS A 305 -5.73 40.25 13.33
C HIS A 305 -5.38 39.62 14.70
N GLY A 306 -6.09 38.56 15.08
CA GLY A 306 -5.96 37.83 16.33
C GLY A 306 -6.67 38.46 17.53
N GLY A 307 -7.58 39.42 17.33
CA GLY A 307 -8.31 40.02 18.43
C GLY A 307 -9.00 41.34 18.09
N HIS A 308 -9.30 42.12 19.12
CA HIS A 308 -9.91 43.44 18.95
C HIS A 308 -9.22 44.53 19.77
N LYS A 309 -9.44 45.78 19.35
CA LYS A 309 -9.01 46.95 20.10
C LYS A 309 -10.17 47.91 20.30
N CYS A 310 -10.39 48.32 21.54
CA CYS A 310 -11.33 49.38 21.89
C CYS A 310 -10.64 50.74 21.76
N VAL A 311 -11.12 51.58 20.85
CA VAL A 311 -10.60 52.94 20.64
C VAL A 311 -11.65 53.97 21.05
N SER A 312 -11.24 55.05 21.69
CA SER A 312 -12.17 56.12 22.08
C SER A 312 -12.86 56.72 20.86
N SER A 313 -14.16 57.03 20.96
CA SER A 313 -14.94 57.61 19.85
C SER A 313 -14.40 58.94 19.31
N ASN A 314 -13.50 59.59 20.06
CA ASN A 314 -12.80 60.78 19.61
C ASN A 314 -11.61 60.37 18.73
N ARG A 315 -11.85 60.27 17.42
CA ARG A 315 -10.85 59.81 16.41
C ARG A 315 -9.69 60.76 16.18
N CYS A 316 -9.72 61.94 16.80
CA CYS A 316 -8.71 62.97 16.63
C CYS A 316 -7.85 63.05 17.89
N GLN A 317 -6.57 62.76 17.73
CA GLN A 317 -5.57 63.00 18.77
C GLN A 317 -5.53 64.50 19.05
N GLU A 318 -5.48 64.91 20.32
CA GLU A 318 -5.27 66.33 20.66
C GLU A 318 -3.97 66.81 19.97
N PRO A 319 -4.00 67.91 19.19
CA PRO A 319 -4.92 69.05 19.22
C PRO A 319 -6.02 69.09 18.13
N TYR A 320 -6.22 68.02 17.36
CA TYR A 320 -7.18 68.00 16.25
C TYR A 320 -8.63 67.81 16.73
N ILE A 321 -9.59 68.43 16.05
CA ILE A 321 -11.02 68.28 16.33
C ILE A 321 -11.73 67.53 15.20
N GLN A 322 -12.73 66.73 15.54
CA GLN A 322 -13.56 66.04 14.56
C GLN A 322 -14.55 67.03 13.96
N VAL A 323 -14.56 67.15 12.63
CA VAL A 323 -15.55 67.94 11.89
C VAL A 323 -16.51 66.98 11.15
N PRO A 324 -17.66 67.45 10.64
CA PRO A 324 -18.61 66.61 9.90
C PRO A 324 -17.91 65.82 8.78
N GLU A 325 -18.43 64.64 8.43
CA GLU A 325 -17.81 63.69 7.47
C GLU A 325 -16.64 62.86 8.04
N ASN A 326 -16.50 62.72 9.35
CA ASN A 326 -15.49 61.86 10.00
C ASN A 326 -14.02 62.26 9.72
N ARG A 327 -13.78 63.53 9.38
CA ARG A 327 -12.45 64.13 9.13
C ARG A 327 -11.94 64.86 10.37
N CYS A 328 -10.65 64.72 10.68
CA CYS A 328 -9.98 65.52 11.69
C CYS A 328 -9.45 66.81 11.07
N ALA A 329 -9.73 67.95 11.69
CA ALA A 329 -9.23 69.25 11.27
C ALA A 329 -8.48 69.94 12.40
N CYS A 330 -7.44 70.68 12.05
CA CYS A 330 -6.73 71.53 13.00
C CYS A 330 -7.59 72.77 13.31
N PRO A 331 -8.06 72.97 14.57
CA PRO A 331 -8.92 74.08 14.91
C PRO A 331 -8.16 75.42 14.84
N VAL A 332 -8.87 76.48 14.46
CA VAL A 332 -8.30 77.85 14.34
C VAL A 332 -7.73 78.34 15.67
N VAL A 333 -8.26 77.85 16.79
CA VAL A 333 -7.84 78.20 18.16
C VAL A 333 -6.53 77.55 18.61
N LYS A 334 -6.05 76.50 17.93
CA LYS A 334 -4.77 75.83 18.23
C LYS A 334 -3.98 75.58 16.94
N PRO A 335 -3.34 76.60 16.34
CA PRO A 335 -2.69 76.49 15.02
C PRO A 335 -1.46 75.56 15.00
N GLU A 336 -0.93 75.20 16.17
CA GLU A 336 0.25 74.34 16.36
C GLU A 336 0.08 72.93 15.75
N CYS A 337 -1.16 72.45 15.58
CA CYS A 337 -1.42 71.18 14.87
C CYS A 337 -1.19 71.23 13.35
N ARG A 338 -0.85 72.39 12.77
CA ARG A 338 -0.46 72.49 11.36
C ARG A 338 0.97 72.02 11.10
N ASP A 339 1.80 72.00 12.15
CA ASP A 339 3.22 71.62 12.08
C ASP A 339 3.45 70.15 12.47
N LEU A 340 2.39 69.42 12.82
CA LEU A 340 2.41 67.99 13.14
C LEU A 340 2.01 67.17 11.89
N PRO A 341 2.68 66.03 11.60
CA PRO A 341 2.43 65.22 10.39
C PRO A 341 1.04 64.57 10.42
N PHE A 342 0.36 64.56 9.26
CA PHE A 342 -0.98 63.97 9.12
C PHE A 342 -0.95 62.53 8.60
N SER A 343 -1.99 61.78 8.98
CA SER A 343 -2.27 60.36 8.67
C SER A 343 -1.53 59.33 9.53
N ILE A 344 -2.26 58.78 10.49
CA ILE A 344 -1.90 57.56 11.21
C ILE A 344 -2.57 56.41 10.46
N VAL A 345 -1.78 55.67 9.68
CA VAL A 345 -2.10 54.29 9.31
C VAL A 345 -1.14 53.42 10.10
N HIS A 346 -1.53 53.06 11.33
CA HIS A 346 -0.77 52.06 12.10
C HIS A 346 -1.04 50.68 11.50
N ARG A 347 -0.23 50.28 10.51
CA ARG A 347 -0.06 48.87 10.18
C ARG A 347 1.19 48.39 10.92
N TYR A 348 0.99 47.81 12.10
CA TYR A 348 2.05 47.04 12.74
C TYR A 348 2.16 45.71 12.00
N MET A 349 3.36 45.35 11.59
CA MET A 349 3.71 43.98 11.22
C MET A 349 4.61 43.47 12.34
N SER A 350 4.18 42.41 13.05
CA SER A 350 5.04 41.66 13.97
C SER A 350 5.45 40.39 13.24
N ILE A 351 6.74 40.24 12.97
CA ILE A 351 7.30 39.05 12.33
C ILE A 351 7.90 38.18 13.43
N THR A 352 7.34 36.99 13.64
CA THR A 352 7.82 36.00 14.61
C THR A 352 9.14 35.39 14.16
N SER A 353 10.08 35.21 15.10
CA SER A 353 11.53 35.05 14.89
C SER A 353 12.03 33.72 14.32
N GLU A 354 11.22 32.96 13.58
CA GLU A 354 11.60 31.61 13.10
C GLU A 354 11.59 31.46 11.56
N ARG A 355 11.40 32.54 10.81
CA ARG A 355 11.41 32.52 9.34
C ARG A 355 12.35 33.56 8.77
N SER A 356 13.08 33.17 7.72
CA SER A 356 13.81 34.10 6.85
C SER A 356 12.83 35.11 6.27
N VAL A 357 12.98 36.40 6.61
CA VAL A 357 12.16 37.46 6.01
C VAL A 357 12.56 37.60 4.55
N PRO A 358 11.63 37.48 3.58
CA PRO A 358 11.93 37.82 2.19
C PRO A 358 12.47 39.25 2.12
N SER A 359 13.44 39.51 1.26
CA SER A 359 14.00 40.86 1.09
C SER A 359 12.91 41.89 0.80
N ASP A 360 11.83 41.46 0.16
CA ASP A 360 10.65 42.25 -0.21
C ASP A 360 9.66 42.36 0.95
N VAL A 361 9.71 43.45 1.74
CA VAL A 361 8.99 43.57 3.02
C VAL A 361 7.60 44.20 2.86
N PHE A 362 7.48 45.28 2.08
CA PHE A 362 6.22 45.99 1.88
C PHE A 362 5.97 46.28 0.40
N GLN A 363 4.78 45.94 -0.09
CA GLN A 363 4.30 46.43 -1.38
C GLN A 363 3.59 47.77 -1.18
N ILE A 364 4.09 48.80 -1.86
CA ILE A 364 3.52 50.13 -1.92
C ILE A 364 2.68 50.20 -3.20
N GLN A 365 1.41 50.59 -3.07
CA GLN A 365 0.53 50.86 -4.21
C GLN A 365 0.04 52.31 -4.14
N ALA A 366 0.15 53.01 -5.26
CA ALA A 366 -0.33 54.37 -5.40
C ALA A 366 -1.52 54.43 -6.34
N THR A 367 -2.52 55.21 -5.94
CA THR A 367 -3.63 55.64 -6.80
C THR A 367 -3.30 57.04 -7.33
N SER A 368 -3.14 57.19 -8.64
CA SER A 368 -2.98 58.52 -9.24
C SER A 368 -4.35 59.16 -9.50
N VAL A 369 -4.47 60.46 -9.23
CA VAL A 369 -5.70 61.24 -9.49
C VAL A 369 -5.98 61.36 -11.00
N TYR A 370 -4.94 61.32 -11.83
CA TYR A 370 -5.05 61.47 -13.28
C TYR A 370 -4.56 60.22 -14.04
N PRO A 371 -5.23 59.84 -15.15
CA PRO A 371 -4.73 58.80 -16.04
C PRO A 371 -3.40 59.21 -16.68
N GLY A 372 -2.42 58.30 -16.71
CA GLY A 372 -1.12 58.53 -17.36
C GLY A 372 -0.06 59.22 -16.49
N SER A 373 -0.30 59.43 -15.19
CA SER A 373 0.72 59.90 -14.26
C SER A 373 1.74 58.80 -13.93
N TYR A 374 3.02 59.18 -13.88
CA TYR A 374 4.12 58.33 -13.44
C TYR A 374 4.40 58.61 -11.96
N ASN A 375 4.29 57.60 -11.10
CA ASN A 375 4.62 57.72 -9.69
C ASN A 375 6.01 57.14 -9.43
N SER A 376 6.89 57.95 -8.86
CA SER A 376 8.17 57.49 -8.30
C SER A 376 8.12 57.56 -6.78
N PHE A 377 8.81 56.63 -6.12
CA PHE A 377 8.87 56.56 -4.67
C PHE A 377 10.32 56.64 -4.21
N ARG A 378 10.58 57.36 -3.12
CA ARG A 378 11.90 57.46 -2.50
C ARG A 378 11.83 57.53 -0.99
N ILE A 379 12.88 57.08 -0.32
CA ILE A 379 13.05 57.26 1.13
C ILE A 379 13.63 58.66 1.33
N ARG A 380 12.91 59.51 2.07
CA ARG A 380 13.31 60.90 2.35
C ARG A 380 14.15 60.98 3.63
N SER A 381 13.78 60.23 4.66
CA SER A 381 14.45 60.20 5.97
C SER A 381 14.13 58.90 6.71
N GLY A 382 14.90 58.58 7.75
CA GLY A 382 14.67 57.44 8.64
C GLY A 382 15.53 56.21 8.38
N ASP A 383 16.30 56.21 7.30
CA ASP A 383 17.23 55.13 6.94
C ASP A 383 18.68 55.65 6.88
N GLU A 384 19.21 56.10 8.02
CA GLU A 384 20.56 56.68 8.11
C GLU A 384 21.67 55.71 7.69
N ASN A 385 21.36 54.42 7.77
CA ASN A 385 22.30 53.35 7.56
C ASN A 385 22.21 52.75 6.15
N GLU A 386 21.25 53.13 5.29
CA GLU A 386 20.97 52.45 4.01
C GLU A 386 20.65 50.95 4.21
N GLU A 387 19.79 50.66 5.18
CA GLU A 387 19.29 49.33 5.47
C GLU A 387 18.07 48.98 4.60
N PHE A 388 17.45 49.99 3.99
CA PHE A 388 16.29 49.84 3.13
C PHE A 388 16.51 50.53 1.77
N TYR A 389 15.87 50.01 0.73
CA TYR A 389 15.75 50.71 -0.54
C TYR A 389 14.38 50.47 -1.15
N ILE A 390 13.98 51.35 -2.07
CA ILE A 390 12.74 51.18 -2.81
C ILE A 390 13.02 50.62 -4.20
N ARG A 391 12.42 49.48 -4.51
CA ARG A 391 12.39 48.87 -5.83
C ARG A 391 11.09 49.22 -6.54
N GLN A 392 11.17 50.05 -7.58
CA GLN A 392 10.00 50.35 -8.41
C GLN A 392 9.57 49.11 -9.20
N ILE A 393 8.29 48.75 -9.15
CA ILE A 393 7.73 47.62 -9.93
C ILE A 393 7.10 48.14 -11.22
N ASN A 394 6.22 49.13 -11.11
CA ASN A 394 5.57 49.80 -12.24
C ASN A 394 5.12 51.21 -11.85
N ASN A 395 4.43 51.93 -12.74
CA ASN A 395 4.03 53.33 -12.50
C ASN A 395 3.10 53.56 -11.30
N ILE A 396 2.52 52.51 -10.73
CA ILE A 396 1.56 52.57 -9.63
C ILE A 396 1.98 51.71 -8.43
N SER A 397 3.12 51.02 -8.51
CA SER A 397 3.58 50.15 -7.43
C SER A 397 5.09 50.09 -7.29
N ALA A 398 5.52 49.98 -6.04
CA ALA A 398 6.91 49.83 -5.65
C ALA A 398 7.00 48.92 -4.43
N MET A 399 8.21 48.54 -4.06
CA MET A 399 8.47 47.63 -2.97
C MET A 399 9.54 48.21 -2.07
N LEU A 400 9.30 48.24 -0.76
CA LEU A 400 10.35 48.52 0.21
C LEU A 400 11.10 47.22 0.47
N VAL A 401 12.39 47.25 0.19
CA VAL A 401 13.27 46.09 0.23
C VAL A 401 14.34 46.29 1.29
N LEU A 402 14.63 45.25 2.04
CA LEU A 402 15.72 45.23 3.01
C LEU A 402 17.05 44.98 2.28
N ALA A 403 17.98 45.94 2.35
CA ALA A 403 19.28 45.87 1.70
C ALA A 403 20.24 44.91 2.42
N ARG A 404 20.08 44.77 3.74
CA ARG A 404 20.99 44.01 4.62
C ARG A 404 20.25 43.51 5.86
N ALA A 405 20.79 42.46 6.47
CA ALA A 405 20.29 42.00 7.76
C ALA A 405 20.35 43.11 8.80
N VAL A 406 19.29 43.23 9.61
CA VAL A 406 19.14 44.21 10.67
C VAL A 406 18.93 43.47 11.98
N THR A 407 19.68 43.84 13.02
CA THR A 407 19.53 43.28 14.37
C THR A 407 18.76 44.26 15.27
N GLY A 408 17.83 43.76 16.08
CA GLY A 408 17.11 44.58 17.04
C GLY A 408 17.62 44.45 18.49
N PRO A 409 16.98 45.11 19.46
CA PRO A 409 15.73 45.84 19.32
C PRO A 409 15.98 47.24 18.72
N LYS A 410 15.30 47.56 17.61
CA LYS A 410 15.47 48.83 16.91
C LYS A 410 14.17 49.26 16.25
N GLU A 411 13.83 50.54 16.36
CA GLU A 411 12.68 51.13 15.68
C GLU A 411 13.17 52.03 14.54
N TYR A 412 12.63 51.81 13.34
CA TYR A 412 12.82 52.65 12.18
C TYR A 412 11.58 53.48 11.97
N VAL A 413 11.80 54.75 11.63
CA VAL A 413 10.72 55.66 11.27
C VAL A 413 11.05 56.27 9.93
N LEU A 414 10.61 55.62 8.86
CA LEU A 414 10.89 55.97 7.48
C LEU A 414 9.87 56.97 6.96
N ASP A 415 10.32 58.11 6.47
CA ASP A 415 9.48 59.01 5.68
C ASP A 415 9.67 58.68 4.21
N LEU A 416 8.64 58.12 3.58
CA LEU A 416 8.61 57.80 2.17
C LEU A 416 7.94 58.93 1.42
N GLU A 417 8.54 59.39 0.33
CA GLU A 417 7.96 60.39 -0.56
C GLU A 417 7.57 59.74 -1.88
N MET A 418 6.30 59.89 -2.25
CA MET A 418 5.81 59.62 -3.59
C MET A 418 5.78 60.92 -4.38
N VAL A 419 6.36 60.91 -5.58
CA VAL A 419 6.27 62.01 -6.54
C VAL A 419 5.49 61.53 -7.75
N SER A 420 4.35 62.15 -8.01
CA SER A 420 3.53 61.89 -9.19
C SER A 420 3.77 62.97 -10.23
N VAL A 421 4.24 62.58 -11.41
CA VAL A 421 4.50 63.48 -12.54
C VAL A 421 3.56 63.13 -13.68
N ASN A 422 2.79 64.11 -14.16
CA ASN A 422 2.02 63.98 -15.39
C ASN A 422 2.70 64.76 -16.53
N PRO A 423 3.35 64.07 -17.49
CA PRO A 423 4.14 64.73 -18.53
C PRO A 423 3.28 65.50 -19.54
N LEU A 424 1.97 65.24 -19.64
CA LEU A 424 1.06 65.93 -20.56
C LEU A 424 0.55 67.26 -19.98
N MET A 425 0.46 67.36 -18.66
CA MET A 425 -0.13 68.51 -17.95
C MET A 425 0.91 69.38 -17.24
N ASN A 426 2.19 69.03 -17.33
CA ASN A 426 3.31 69.68 -16.63
C ASN A 426 3.03 69.87 -15.12
N TYR A 427 2.37 68.88 -14.52
CA TYR A 427 1.84 68.90 -13.16
C TYR A 427 2.57 67.88 -12.31
N GLN A 428 3.12 68.32 -11.17
CA GLN A 428 3.84 67.50 -10.20
C GLN A 428 3.17 67.61 -8.83
N THR A 429 2.92 66.47 -8.20
CA THR A 429 2.47 66.42 -6.79
C THR A 429 3.40 65.52 -6.02
N SER A 430 3.67 65.88 -4.76
CA SER A 430 4.34 64.98 -3.83
C SER A 430 3.45 64.67 -2.64
N SER A 431 3.59 63.47 -2.12
CA SER A 431 2.89 63.01 -0.91
C SER A 431 3.90 62.27 -0.05
N VAL A 432 3.85 62.51 1.25
CA VAL A 432 4.76 61.89 2.22
C VAL A 432 3.97 60.90 3.07
N LEU A 433 4.50 59.69 3.22
CA LEU A 433 3.99 58.61 4.05
C LEU A 433 5.03 58.32 5.14
N ARG A 434 4.62 58.31 6.39
CA ARG A 434 5.49 57.92 7.51
C ARG A 434 5.23 56.47 7.89
N LEU A 435 6.27 55.64 7.86
CA LEU A 435 6.22 54.22 8.15
C LEU A 435 7.08 53.90 9.38
N SER A 436 6.48 53.33 10.42
CA SER A 436 7.20 52.83 11.60
C SER A 436 7.41 51.32 11.48
N ILE A 437 8.66 50.86 11.59
CA ILE A 437 9.06 49.44 11.57
C ILE A 437 9.76 49.14 12.88
N TYR A 438 9.24 48.18 13.65
CA TYR A 438 9.88 47.74 14.89
C TYR A 438 10.56 46.39 14.69
N VAL A 439 11.84 46.31 15.04
CA VAL A 439 12.68 45.11 15.02
C VAL A 439 12.89 44.66 16.46
N GLY A 440 12.58 43.40 16.77
CA GLY A 440 12.61 42.83 18.13
C GLY A 440 14.02 42.54 18.68
N PRO A 441 14.14 42.19 19.98
CA PRO A 441 15.40 42.17 20.73
C PRO A 441 16.38 41.02 20.45
N HIS A 442 16.03 40.08 19.58
CA HIS A 442 16.91 38.97 19.25
C HIS A 442 17.62 39.25 17.92
N ALA A 443 18.94 39.12 17.94
CA ALA A 443 19.76 39.18 16.74
C ALA A 443 19.36 38.02 15.82
N PHE A 444 19.09 38.37 14.56
CA PHE A 444 18.70 37.48 13.47
C PHE A 444 19.90 36.69 12.96
#